data_AF-A0A316JD41-F1
#
_entry.id   AF-A0A316JD41-F1
#
_cell.length_a   1.000
_cell.length_b   1.000
_cell.length_c   1.000
_cell.angle_alpha   90.00
_cell.angle_beta   90.00
_cell.angle_gamma   90.00
#
_symmetry.space_group_name_H-M   'P 1'
#
loop_
_entity.id
_entity.type
_entity.pdbx_description
1 polymer ?
#
loop_
_entity_poly.entity_id
_entity_poly.type
_entity_poly.pdbx_seq_one_letter_code
_entity_poly.pdbx_strand_id
1 'polypeptide(L)'
;MKKIILIATTAFFTLPCAAFAQDRVIIEVPRTVQDYVIAHPADPVIIDDDIGEGYILPEAVTVIPIPDDPDFGYIYVDGKPVIVSMQNRRVVYYSEGPDAGPLIPDDVVTYIETNPSPPVIYEDELVEGAILPDDIPLEIIPDEPTYSYIYVDGRPALVESGTRRILWVR
;
A
#
# COMPACT_ATOMS: atom_id res chain seq x y z
N MET A 1 -64.05 -38.55 14.28
CA MET A 1 -63.36 -38.19 15.54
C MET A 1 -62.01 -37.58 15.21
N LYS A 2 -61.67 -36.45 15.87
CA LYS A 2 -60.40 -35.67 15.94
C LYS A 2 -59.23 -36.14 15.03
N LYS A 3 -58.81 -35.37 14.02
CA LYS A 3 -57.80 -34.28 14.05
C LYS A 3 -56.53 -34.60 14.84
N ILE A 4 -55.36 -34.58 14.17
CA ILE A 4 -54.16 -33.79 14.52
C ILE A 4 -53.28 -33.72 13.26
N ILE A 5 -53.13 -32.51 12.72
CA ILE A 5 -52.16 -32.14 11.68
C ILE A 5 -50.95 -31.61 12.43
N LEU A 6 -49.78 -32.20 12.20
CA LEU A 6 -48.52 -31.78 12.80
C LEU A 6 -47.79 -30.92 11.76
N ILE A 7 -47.85 -29.60 11.91
CA ILE A 7 -47.07 -28.65 11.10
C ILE A 7 -45.72 -28.48 11.81
N ALA A 8 -44.66 -28.99 11.20
CA ALA A 8 -43.30 -28.71 11.62
C ALA A 8 -42.90 -27.33 11.07
N THR A 9 -42.89 -26.32 11.94
CA THR A 9 -42.39 -24.98 11.61
C THR A 9 -40.88 -24.99 11.77
N THR A 10 -40.14 -25.11 10.67
CA THR A 10 -38.68 -24.97 10.65
C THR A 10 -38.34 -23.50 10.89
N ALA A 11 -37.93 -23.16 12.12
CA ALA A 11 -37.31 -21.88 12.40
C ALA A 11 -35.93 -21.85 11.75
N PHE A 12 -35.83 -21.22 10.57
CA PHE A 12 -34.55 -20.80 10.01
C PHE A 12 -34.00 -19.70 10.93
N PHE A 13 -33.09 -20.07 11.84
CA PHE A 13 -32.24 -19.12 12.54
C PHE A 13 -31.31 -18.50 11.50
N THR A 14 -31.64 -17.30 11.05
CA THR A 14 -30.67 -16.44 10.37
C THR A 14 -29.62 -16.04 11.40
N LEU A 15 -28.47 -16.71 11.39
CA LEU A 15 -27.30 -16.17 12.07
C LEU A 15 -26.97 -14.84 11.37
N PRO A 16 -26.88 -13.71 12.09
CA PRO A 16 -26.19 -12.56 11.54
C PRO A 16 -24.74 -12.98 11.37
N CYS A 17 -24.32 -13.20 10.13
CA CYS A 17 -22.91 -13.18 9.79
C CYS A 17 -22.45 -11.75 10.11
N ALA A 18 -21.83 -11.56 11.28
CA ALA A 18 -21.07 -10.36 11.56
C ALA A 18 -19.90 -10.36 10.57
N ALA A 19 -20.12 -9.74 9.42
CA ALA A 19 -19.03 -9.27 8.59
C ALA A 19 -18.28 -8.26 9.46
N PHE A 20 -17.20 -8.71 10.10
CA PHE A 20 -16.19 -7.81 10.61
C PHE A 20 -15.58 -7.15 9.36
N ALA A 21 -16.20 -6.05 8.92
CA ALA A 21 -15.46 -5.02 8.23
C ALA A 21 -14.40 -4.58 9.25
N GLN A 22 -13.23 -5.19 9.19
CA GLN A 22 -12.09 -4.64 9.88
C GLN A 22 -11.89 -3.28 9.22
N ASP A 23 -12.21 -2.24 9.96
CA ASP A 23 -11.86 -0.85 9.67
C ASP A 23 -10.33 -0.80 9.71
N ARG A 24 -9.68 -1.32 8.65
CA ARG A 24 -8.29 -1.01 8.35
C ARG A 24 -8.32 0.46 8.02
N VAL A 25 -7.99 1.28 9.01
CA VAL A 25 -7.51 2.62 8.75
C VAL A 25 -6.22 2.41 7.97
N ILE A 26 -6.32 2.48 6.65
CA ILE A 26 -5.16 2.55 5.76
C ILE A 26 -4.54 3.90 6.10
N ILE A 27 -3.48 3.88 6.91
CA ILE A 27 -2.71 5.09 7.20
C ILE A 27 -1.88 5.33 5.95
N GLU A 28 -2.40 6.15 5.04
CA GLU A 28 -1.66 6.61 3.88
C GLU A 28 -0.46 7.41 4.39
N VAL A 29 0.74 6.90 4.11
CA VAL A 29 1.98 7.55 4.54
C VAL A 29 2.28 8.70 3.59
N PRO A 30 2.40 9.96 4.10
CA PRO A 30 2.70 11.12 3.26
C PRO A 30 3.97 10.90 2.42
N ARG A 31 4.01 11.45 1.20
CA ARG A 31 5.22 11.35 0.36
C ARG A 31 6.46 11.98 1.01
N THR A 32 6.30 13.10 1.71
CA THR A 32 7.37 13.77 2.46
C THR A 32 8.08 12.84 3.45
N VAL A 33 7.30 11.96 4.10
CA VAL A 33 7.82 10.93 5.02
C VAL A 33 8.64 9.88 4.26
N GLN A 34 8.14 9.40 3.12
CA GLN A 34 8.84 8.42 2.29
C GLN A 34 10.20 8.97 1.82
N ASP A 35 10.22 10.17 1.26
CA ASP A 35 11.43 10.82 0.75
C ASP A 35 12.47 11.04 1.85
N TYR A 36 12.01 11.51 3.02
CA TYR A 36 12.88 11.75 4.15
C TYR A 36 13.62 10.47 4.55
N VAL A 37 12.91 9.36 4.66
CA VAL A 37 13.50 8.08 5.07
C VAL A 37 14.50 7.59 4.02
N ILE A 38 14.18 7.69 2.73
CA ILE A 38 15.12 7.33 1.64
C ILE A 38 16.40 8.17 1.72
N ALA A 39 16.27 9.47 1.95
CA ALA A 39 17.40 10.39 2.02
C ALA A 39 18.26 10.24 3.29
N HIS A 40 17.74 9.60 4.34
CA HIS A 40 18.38 9.50 5.65
C HIS A 40 18.46 8.03 6.12
N PRO A 41 19.34 7.21 5.52
CA PRO A 41 19.52 5.84 5.97
C PRO A 41 20.08 5.79 7.40
N ALA A 42 19.59 4.82 8.18
CA ALA A 42 20.03 4.57 9.55
C ALA A 42 20.60 3.17 9.71
N ASP A 43 21.28 2.95 10.85
CA ASP A 43 21.84 1.63 11.18
C ASP A 43 20.73 0.57 11.28
N PRO A 44 20.84 -0.56 10.57
CA PRO A 44 19.83 -1.61 10.62
C PRO A 44 19.69 -2.26 11.99
N VAL A 45 18.46 -2.53 12.39
CA VAL A 45 18.09 -3.26 13.59
C VAL A 45 17.77 -4.70 13.20
N ILE A 46 18.29 -5.65 13.98
CA ILE A 46 17.94 -7.07 13.84
C ILE A 46 16.71 -7.35 14.68
N ILE A 47 15.69 -7.92 14.04
CA ILE A 47 14.45 -8.35 14.67
C ILE A 47 14.24 -9.80 14.23
N ASP A 48 14.13 -10.71 15.20
CA ASP A 48 14.00 -12.15 14.94
C ASP A 48 12.58 -12.55 14.49
N ASP A 49 11.61 -11.63 14.61
CA ASP A 49 10.22 -11.80 14.20
C ASP A 49 9.98 -11.27 12.78
N ASP A 50 9.02 -11.88 12.08
CA ASP A 50 8.52 -11.39 10.79
C ASP A 50 7.72 -10.10 11.00
N ILE A 51 8.20 -9.00 10.41
CA ILE A 51 7.63 -7.67 10.60
C ILE A 51 6.76 -7.36 9.40
N GLY A 52 5.48 -7.06 9.61
CA GLY A 52 4.55 -6.67 8.55
C GLY A 52 3.78 -5.40 8.88
N GLU A 53 2.92 -4.98 7.96
CA GLU A 53 1.96 -3.91 8.20
C GLU A 53 1.07 -4.24 9.41
N GLY A 54 0.86 -3.26 10.28
CA GLY A 54 0.07 -3.43 11.50
C GLY A 54 0.85 -4.03 12.68
N TYR A 55 2.09 -4.50 12.47
CA TYR A 55 2.95 -5.00 13.53
C TYR A 55 3.29 -3.90 14.56
N ILE A 56 3.37 -4.24 15.84
CA ILE A 56 3.70 -3.28 16.91
C ILE A 56 5.14 -3.50 17.33
N LEU A 57 5.98 -2.47 17.18
CA LEU A 57 7.39 -2.56 17.53
C LEU A 57 7.59 -2.71 19.05
N PRO A 58 8.41 -3.68 19.49
CA PRO A 58 8.80 -3.82 20.90
C PRO A 58 9.47 -2.55 21.41
N GLU A 59 9.27 -2.23 22.70
CA GLU A 59 9.84 -1.00 23.30
C GLU A 59 11.35 -0.89 23.22
N ALA A 60 12.05 -2.04 23.15
CA ALA A 60 13.49 -2.13 23.04
C ALA A 60 14.04 -1.57 21.71
N VAL A 61 13.21 -1.47 20.66
CA VAL A 61 13.60 -0.93 19.38
C VAL A 61 13.54 0.61 19.44
N THR A 62 14.64 1.28 19.11
CA THR A 62 14.67 2.73 19.00
C THR A 62 14.09 3.15 17.65
N VAL A 63 12.97 3.87 17.68
CA VAL A 63 12.36 4.46 16.48
C VAL A 63 12.90 5.87 16.30
N ILE A 64 13.39 6.19 15.10
CA ILE A 64 13.93 7.52 14.77
C ILE A 64 12.77 8.40 14.32
N PRO A 65 12.47 9.52 14.99
CA PRO A 65 11.38 10.41 14.59
C PRO A 65 11.72 11.15 13.30
N ILE A 66 10.68 11.44 12.50
CA ILE A 66 10.82 12.26 11.29
C ILE A 66 10.57 13.72 11.66
N PRO A 67 11.53 14.65 11.41
CA PRO A 67 11.44 16.03 11.88
C PRO A 67 10.19 16.80 11.40
N ASP A 68 9.86 16.68 10.12
CA ASP A 68 8.76 17.43 9.50
C ASP A 68 7.38 16.76 9.73
N ASP A 69 7.38 15.50 10.13
CA ASP A 69 6.20 14.65 10.28
C ASP A 69 6.30 13.82 11.59
N PRO A 70 6.14 14.43 12.77
CA PRO A 70 6.44 13.80 14.07
C PRO A 70 5.46 12.68 14.47
N ASP A 71 4.34 12.55 13.76
CA ASP A 71 3.43 11.40 13.89
C ASP A 71 4.05 10.10 13.34
N PHE A 72 5.14 10.22 12.58
CA PHE A 72 5.86 9.13 11.97
C PHE A 72 7.30 9.05 12.48
N GLY A 73 7.81 7.83 12.50
CA GLY A 73 9.20 7.52 12.71
C GLY A 73 9.60 6.36 11.81
N TYR A 74 10.88 6.05 11.76
CA TYR A 74 11.39 4.98 10.93
C TYR A 74 12.48 4.18 11.63
N ILE A 75 12.66 2.96 11.13
CA ILE A 75 13.78 2.08 11.42
C ILE A 75 14.25 1.44 10.12
N TYR A 76 15.44 0.85 10.15
CA TYR A 76 15.93 0.01 9.07
C TYR A 76 15.96 -1.44 9.55
N VAL A 77 15.40 -2.36 8.77
CA VAL A 77 15.43 -3.80 9.03
C VAL A 77 15.93 -4.48 7.77
N ASP A 78 16.99 -5.29 7.89
CA ASP A 78 17.67 -5.91 6.75
C ASP A 78 18.07 -4.92 5.63
N GLY A 79 18.41 -3.69 6.03
CA GLY A 79 18.78 -2.61 5.11
C GLY A 79 17.60 -1.95 4.39
N LYS A 80 16.37 -2.30 4.74
CA LYS A 80 15.14 -1.73 4.17
C LYS A 80 14.46 -0.79 5.16
N PRO A 81 13.90 0.33 4.67
CA PRO A 81 13.18 1.26 5.51
C PRO A 81 11.81 0.70 5.93
N VAL A 82 11.49 0.88 7.21
CA VAL A 82 10.18 0.55 7.79
C VAL A 82 9.66 1.78 8.51
N ILE A 83 8.47 2.22 8.13
CA ILE A 83 7.86 3.44 8.68
C ILE A 83 6.82 3.04 9.71
N VAL A 84 6.86 3.74 10.83
CA VAL A 84 6.16 3.42 12.06
C VAL A 84 5.37 4.63 12.51
N SER A 85 4.11 4.46 12.86
CA SER A 85 3.33 5.49 13.54
C SER A 85 3.80 5.62 14.98
N MET A 86 4.17 6.83 15.37
CA MET A 86 4.62 7.16 16.73
C MET A 86 3.49 7.11 17.76
N GLN A 87 2.22 7.20 17.32
CA GLN A 87 1.05 7.20 18.20
C GLN A 87 0.84 5.84 18.89
N ASN A 88 1.17 4.75 18.21
CA ASN A 88 0.90 3.38 18.67
C ASN A 88 2.07 2.41 18.40
N ARG A 89 3.24 2.92 17.98
CA ARG A 89 4.42 2.14 17.57
C ARG A 89 4.10 1.07 16.52
N ARG A 90 3.09 1.32 15.68
CA ARG A 90 2.63 0.38 14.67
C ARG A 90 3.33 0.63 13.35
N VAL A 91 3.79 -0.43 12.70
CA VAL A 91 4.28 -0.38 11.32
C VAL A 91 3.11 -0.02 10.42
N VAL A 92 3.24 1.12 9.75
CA VAL A 92 2.24 1.63 8.80
C VAL A 92 2.66 1.39 7.36
N TYR A 93 3.96 1.24 7.13
CA TYR A 93 4.51 0.96 5.82
C TYR A 93 5.74 0.06 5.95
N TYR A 94 5.67 -1.08 5.29
CA TYR A 94 6.72 -2.07 5.23
C TYR A 94 6.91 -2.49 3.78
N SER A 95 8.10 -2.29 3.21
CA SER A 95 8.41 -2.54 1.80
C SER A 95 8.12 -3.97 1.30
N GLU A 96 7.77 -4.93 2.16
CA GLU A 96 7.41 -6.31 1.78
C GLU A 96 5.97 -6.71 2.12
N GLY A 97 5.14 -5.77 2.59
CA GLY A 97 3.71 -6.01 2.79
C GLY A 97 2.95 -6.09 1.46
N PRO A 98 1.92 -6.95 1.32
CA PRO A 98 1.14 -7.08 0.08
C PRO A 98 0.49 -5.77 -0.36
N ASP A 99 0.24 -4.84 0.56
CA ASP A 99 -0.45 -3.56 0.31
C ASP A 99 0.48 -2.33 0.45
N ALA A 100 1.75 -2.53 0.80
CA ALA A 100 2.73 -1.45 0.77
C ALA A 100 3.22 -1.28 -0.66
N GLY A 101 2.73 -0.24 -1.35
CA GLY A 101 3.34 0.19 -2.61
C GLY A 101 4.83 0.48 -2.37
N PRO A 102 5.75 0.26 -3.32
CA PRO A 102 7.17 0.60 -3.16
C PRO A 102 7.35 2.09 -2.89
N LEU A 103 8.46 2.47 -2.25
CA LEU A 103 8.80 3.88 -2.04
C LEU A 103 9.07 4.51 -3.40
N ILE A 104 8.21 5.43 -3.83
CA ILE A 104 8.31 6.07 -5.13
C ILE A 104 9.12 7.36 -4.98
N PRO A 105 10.28 7.47 -5.64
CA PRO A 105 11.06 8.70 -5.63
C PRO A 105 10.31 9.89 -6.25
N ASP A 106 10.49 11.08 -5.69
CA ASP A 106 9.80 12.30 -6.12
C ASP A 106 10.18 12.75 -7.55
N ASP A 107 11.41 12.45 -7.99
CA ASP A 107 11.89 12.71 -9.36
C ASP A 107 11.15 11.86 -10.40
N VAL A 108 10.76 10.63 -10.04
CA VAL A 108 9.91 9.75 -10.88
C VAL A 108 8.53 10.39 -11.09
N VAL A 109 7.88 10.85 -10.01
CA VAL A 109 6.57 11.51 -10.10
C VAL A 109 6.67 12.79 -10.93
N THR A 110 7.70 13.61 -10.64
CA THR A 110 7.96 14.86 -11.36
C THR A 110 8.18 14.62 -12.86
N TYR A 111 8.90 13.56 -13.21
CA TYR A 111 9.13 13.19 -14.61
C TYR A 111 7.80 12.90 -15.32
N ILE A 112 6.95 12.06 -14.73
CA ILE A 112 5.65 11.69 -15.30
C ILE A 112 4.80 12.96 -15.54
N GLU A 113 4.71 13.82 -14.53
CA GLU A 113 3.93 15.06 -14.62
C GLU A 113 4.45 16.03 -15.70
N THR A 114 5.77 16.06 -15.90
CA THR A 114 6.41 16.95 -16.88
C THR A 114 6.43 16.36 -18.29
N ASN A 115 6.20 15.05 -18.43
CA ASN A 115 6.28 14.32 -19.68
C ASN A 115 5.02 13.45 -19.92
N PRO A 116 3.88 14.07 -20.27
CA PRO A 116 2.64 13.33 -20.45
C PRO A 116 2.64 12.51 -21.74
N SER A 117 2.17 11.27 -21.66
CA SER A 117 1.97 10.39 -22.81
C SER A 117 0.52 10.41 -23.32
N PRO A 118 0.24 9.98 -24.58
CA PRO A 118 -1.11 9.92 -25.10
C PRO A 118 -2.03 9.05 -24.23
N PRO A 119 -3.23 9.52 -23.85
CA PRO A 119 -4.10 8.77 -22.96
C PRO A 119 -4.64 7.52 -23.64
N VAL A 120 -4.68 6.44 -22.87
CA VAL A 120 -5.23 5.14 -23.26
C VAL A 120 -6.62 5.01 -22.65
N ILE A 121 -7.54 4.41 -23.41
CA ILE A 121 -8.86 4.04 -22.89
C ILE A 121 -8.71 2.70 -22.17
N TYR A 122 -9.06 2.68 -20.89
CA TYR A 122 -9.06 1.48 -20.07
C TYR A 122 -10.42 1.40 -19.38
N GLU A 123 -11.08 0.25 -19.47
CA GLU A 123 -12.46 0.09 -18.98
C GLU A 123 -12.51 -0.02 -17.46
N ASP A 124 -11.43 -0.50 -16.84
CA ASP A 124 -11.34 -0.69 -15.40
C ASP A 124 -10.76 0.55 -14.71
N GLU A 125 -11.07 0.69 -13.42
CA GLU A 125 -10.47 1.73 -12.59
C GLU A 125 -9.00 1.39 -12.29
N LEU A 126 -8.14 2.40 -12.34
CA LEU A 126 -6.75 2.26 -11.89
C LEU A 126 -6.73 2.27 -10.37
N VAL A 127 -6.37 1.13 -9.80
CA VAL A 127 -6.25 0.93 -8.35
C VAL A 127 -4.81 0.59 -8.01
N GLU A 128 -4.26 1.21 -6.98
CA GLU A 128 -2.94 0.89 -6.47
C GLU A 128 -2.85 -0.59 -6.06
N GLY A 129 -1.73 -1.21 -6.39
CA GLY A 129 -1.49 -2.64 -6.18
C GLY A 129 -2.07 -3.58 -7.24
N ALA A 130 -2.94 -3.10 -8.14
CA ALA A 130 -3.49 -3.90 -9.24
C ALA A 130 -2.43 -4.18 -10.32
N ILE A 131 -2.63 -5.22 -11.13
CA ILE A 131 -1.72 -5.60 -12.22
C ILE A 131 -2.36 -5.23 -13.56
N LEU A 132 -1.65 -4.45 -14.37
CA LEU A 132 -2.10 -4.08 -15.70
C LEU A 132 -1.93 -5.23 -16.70
N PRO A 133 -2.94 -5.50 -17.55
CA PRO A 133 -2.84 -6.47 -18.63
C PRO A 133 -1.70 -6.16 -19.61
N ASP A 134 -1.15 -7.20 -20.26
CA ASP A 134 0.02 -7.11 -21.15
C ASP A 134 -0.22 -6.30 -22.43
N ASP A 135 -1.47 -6.17 -22.86
CA ASP A 135 -1.89 -5.42 -24.05
C ASP A 135 -1.91 -3.91 -23.83
N ILE A 136 -1.85 -3.47 -22.57
CA ILE A 136 -1.76 -2.05 -22.23
C ILE A 136 -0.34 -1.53 -22.55
N PRO A 137 -0.18 -0.45 -23.33
CA PRO A 137 1.15 0.10 -23.57
C PRO A 137 1.68 0.80 -22.32
N LEU A 138 2.93 0.53 -21.96
CA LEU A 138 3.64 1.20 -20.86
C LEU A 138 4.84 1.96 -21.41
N GLU A 139 5.10 3.15 -20.88
CA GLU A 139 6.25 3.96 -21.26
C GLU A 139 7.31 3.92 -20.16
N ILE A 140 8.54 3.52 -20.51
CA ILE A 140 9.64 3.36 -19.55
C ILE A 140 10.18 4.73 -19.14
N ILE A 141 10.50 4.88 -17.86
CA ILE A 141 11.15 6.08 -17.33
C ILE A 141 12.66 5.98 -17.59
N PRO A 142 13.27 6.90 -18.36
CA PRO A 142 14.65 6.74 -18.82
C PRO A 142 15.69 6.66 -17.70
N ASP A 143 15.54 7.48 -16.66
CA ASP A 143 16.47 7.54 -15.54
C ASP A 143 16.25 6.40 -14.54
N GLU A 144 15.05 5.81 -14.53
CA GLU A 144 14.64 4.74 -13.61
C GLU A 144 13.86 3.63 -14.35
N PRO A 145 14.55 2.76 -15.11
CA PRO A 145 13.90 1.79 -16.02
C PRO A 145 13.12 0.67 -15.29
N THR A 146 13.31 0.55 -13.98
CA THR A 146 12.48 -0.29 -13.09
C THR A 146 11.02 0.16 -13.12
N TYR A 147 10.77 1.42 -13.45
CA TYR A 147 9.46 2.03 -13.52
C TYR A 147 9.03 2.35 -14.95
N SER A 148 7.72 2.26 -15.16
CA SER A 148 7.03 2.71 -16.35
C SER A 148 5.80 3.51 -15.94
N TYR A 149 5.26 4.30 -16.85
CA TYR A 149 4.06 5.09 -16.60
C TYR A 149 3.07 4.99 -17.76
N ILE A 150 1.82 5.31 -17.45
CA ILE A 150 0.72 5.38 -18.40
C ILE A 150 -0.23 6.52 -18.04
N TYR A 151 -0.87 7.09 -19.05
CA TYR A 151 -2.00 7.97 -18.88
C TYR A 151 -3.30 7.24 -19.25
N VAL A 152 -4.24 7.15 -18.31
CA VAL A 152 -5.57 6.59 -18.54
C VAL A 152 -6.61 7.64 -18.24
N ASP A 153 -7.49 7.92 -19.21
CA ASP A 153 -8.49 8.98 -19.11
C ASP A 153 -7.89 10.35 -18.68
N GLY A 154 -6.64 10.61 -19.09
CA GLY A 154 -5.91 11.83 -18.76
C GLY A 154 -5.29 11.87 -17.35
N ARG A 155 -5.37 10.78 -16.58
CA ARG A 155 -4.74 10.65 -15.27
C ARG A 155 -3.47 9.79 -15.36
N PRO A 156 -2.35 10.23 -14.77
CA PRO A 156 -1.13 9.44 -14.74
C PRO A 156 -1.25 8.30 -13.73
N ALA A 157 -0.64 7.17 -14.06
CA ALA A 157 -0.34 6.11 -13.12
C ALA A 157 1.09 5.61 -13.31
N LEU A 158 1.74 5.37 -12.17
CA LEU A 158 3.05 4.76 -12.10
C LEU A 158 2.92 3.25 -11.96
N VAL A 159 3.77 2.53 -12.67
CA VAL A 159 3.72 1.08 -12.80
C VAL A 159 5.14 0.52 -12.65
N GLU A 160 5.28 -0.59 -11.95
CA GLU A 160 6.52 -1.36 -11.95
C GLU A 160 6.68 -2.10 -13.29
N SER A 161 7.76 -1.84 -14.03
CA SER A 161 7.97 -2.38 -15.38
C SER A 161 7.99 -3.91 -15.43
N GLY A 162 8.54 -4.56 -14.40
CA GLY A 162 8.73 -6.01 -14.36
C GLY A 162 7.45 -6.80 -14.04
N THR A 163 6.59 -6.25 -13.20
CA THR A 163 5.36 -6.93 -12.71
C THR A 163 4.09 -6.34 -13.27
N ARG A 164 4.17 -5.16 -13.92
CA ARG A 164 3.03 -4.35 -14.38
C ARG A 164 2.11 -3.94 -13.23
N ARG A 165 2.61 -3.93 -12.00
CA ARG A 165 1.86 -3.54 -10.81
C ARG A 165 1.75 -2.03 -10.73
N ILE A 166 0.55 -1.51 -10.52
CA ILE A 166 0.29 -0.10 -10.28
C ILE A 166 0.81 0.26 -8.89
N LEU A 167 1.65 1.27 -8.83
CA LEU A 167 2.30 1.74 -7.60
C LEU A 167 1.67 3.03 -7.09
N TRP A 168 1.11 3.84 -7.98
CA TRP A 168 0.52 5.14 -7.66
C TRP A 168 -0.43 5.62 -8.77
N VAL A 169 -1.50 6.32 -8.39
CA VAL A 169 -2.48 6.96 -9.29
C VAL A 169 -2.79 8.38 -8.80
N ARG A 170 -3.13 9.31 -9.72
CA ARG A 170 -3.62 10.67 -9.39
C ARG A 170 -5.04 10.92 -9.85
#